data_AF-B5IDV1-F1
#
_entry.id   AF-B5IDV1-F1
#
_cell.length_a   1.000
_cell.length_b   1.000
_cell.length_c   1.000
_cell.angle_alpha   90.00
_cell.angle_beta   90.00
_cell.angle_gamma   90.00
#
_symmetry.space_group_name_H-M   'P 1'
#
loop_
_entity.id
_entity.type
_entity.pdbx_description
1 polymer ?
#
loop_
_entity_poly.entity_id
_entity_poly.type
_entity_poly.pdbx_seq_one_letter_code
_entity_poly.pdbx_strand_id
1 'polypeptide(L)' 'MDVDLSNLDEKIRFDVKLQISLYKTAEKVMREDKREEFENYMQERINKIREILGLREHFRIFEDEKLIFEV' A
#
# COMPACT_ATOMS: atom_id res chain seq x y z
N MET A 1 9.35 4.58 -8.41
CA MET A 1 9.22 3.40 -9.30
C MET A 1 7.75 3.14 -9.54
N ASP A 2 7.35 2.86 -10.77
CA ASP A 2 5.93 2.72 -11.12
C ASP A 2 5.58 1.25 -11.34
N VAL A 3 4.51 0.79 -10.71
CA VAL A 3 4.03 -0.60 -10.79
C VAL A 3 2.57 -0.59 -11.23
N ASP A 4 2.27 -1.31 -12.30
CA ASP A 4 0.91 -1.53 -12.75
C ASP A 4 0.43 -2.92 -12.32
N LEU A 5 -0.59 -2.96 -11.45
CA LEU A 5 -1.14 -4.21 -10.92
C LEU A 5 -1.88 -5.04 -11.98
N SER A 6 -2.36 -4.42 -13.05
CA SER A 6 -3.08 -5.12 -14.12
C SER A 6 -2.20 -6.15 -14.84
N ASN A 7 -0.87 -6.00 -14.74
CA ASN A 7 0.14 -6.90 -15.32
C ASN A 7 0.65 -7.98 -14.35
N LEU A 8 0.23 -7.95 -13.08
CA LEU A 8 0.63 -8.93 -12.07
C LEU A 8 -0.40 -10.07 -11.97
N ASP A 9 0.04 -11.21 -11.43
CA ASP A 9 -0.85 -12.33 -11.15
C ASP A 9 -1.95 -11.93 -10.14
N GLU A 10 -3.09 -12.61 -10.23
CA GLU A 10 -4.29 -12.29 -9.46
C GLU A 10 -4.03 -12.31 -7.95
N LYS A 11 -3.19 -13.23 -7.47
CA LYS A 11 -2.88 -13.36 -6.05
C LYS A 11 -2.05 -12.19 -5.56
N ILE A 12 -0.96 -11.84 -6.25
CA ILE A 12 -0.14 -10.67 -5.92
C ILE A 12 -0.98 -9.39 -5.98
N ARG A 13 -1.82 -9.24 -7.02
CA ARG A 13 -2.73 -8.10 -7.15
C ARG A 13 -3.66 -7.99 -5.95
N PHE A 14 -4.31 -9.09 -5.56
CA PHE A 14 -5.19 -9.14 -4.41
C PHE A 14 -4.44 -8.77 -3.11
N ASP A 15 -3.28 -9.39 -2.87
CA ASP A 15 -2.49 -9.19 -1.67
C ASP A 15 -2.06 -7.72 -1.52
N VAL A 16 -1.62 -7.08 -2.61
CA VAL A 16 -1.25 -5.65 -2.62
C VAL A 16 -2.47 -4.77 -2.36
N LYS A 17 -3.60 -5.02 -3.03
CA LYS A 17 -4.85 -4.26 -2.81
C LYS A 17 -5.35 -4.35 -1.38
N LEU A 18 -5.21 -5.53 -0.75
CA LEU A 18 -5.55 -5.72 0.64
C LEU A 18 -4.71 -4.80 1.54
N GLN A 19 -3.39 -4.76 1.35
CA GLN A 19 -2.52 -3.88 2.14
C GLN A 19 -2.83 -2.39 1.93
N ILE A 20 -3.10 -1.97 0.69
CA ILE A 20 -3.52 -0.59 0.38
C ILE A 20 -4.83 -0.25 1.09
N SER A 21 -5.80 -1.17 1.09
CA SER A 21 -7.10 -0.96 1.73
C SER A 21 -6.96 -0.82 3.25
N LEU A 22 -6.10 -1.64 3.86
CA LEU A 22 -5.77 -1.54 5.28
C LEU A 22 -5.10 -0.21 5.63
N TYR A 23 -4.13 0.23 4.81
CA TYR A 23 -3.48 1.53 4.96
C TYR A 23 -4.50 2.68 4.94
N LYS A 24 -5.32 2.76 3.89
CA LYS A 24 -6.29 3.84 3.72
C LYS A 24 -7.36 3.84 4.82
N THR A 25 -7.71 2.65 5.30
CA THR A 25 -8.63 2.53 6.43
C THR A 25 -8.01 3.10 7.69
N ALA A 26 -6.77 2.73 7.99
CA ALA A 26 -6.01 3.24 9.13
C ALA A 26 -5.87 4.77 9.07
N GLU A 27 -5.50 5.32 7.92
CA GLU A 27 -5.42 6.77 7.68
C GLU A 27 -6.77 7.46 7.95
N LYS A 28 -7.87 6.91 7.43
CA LYS A 28 -9.21 7.48 7.57
C LYS A 28 -9.74 7.47 9.01
N VAL A 29 -9.42 6.44 9.80
CA VAL A 29 -9.92 6.27 11.17
C VAL A 29 -8.90 6.70 12.23
N MET A 30 -7.76 7.25 11.80
CA MET A 30 -6.68 7.67 12.68
C MET A 30 -7.19 8.66 13.71
N ARG A 31 -6.82 8.43 14.96
CA ARG A 31 -7.11 9.34 16.07
C ARG A 31 -5.80 9.97 16.54
N GLU A 32 -5.86 11.25 16.89
CA GLU A 32 -4.68 12.02 17.29
C GLU A 32 -3.99 11.45 18.54
N ASP A 33 -4.77 10.92 19.49
CA ASP A 33 -4.28 10.30 20.73
C ASP A 33 -3.51 8.99 20.52
N LYS A 34 -3.64 8.37 19.33
CA LYS A 34 -2.99 7.12 18.92
C LYS A 34 -2.17 7.28 17.65
N ARG A 35 -1.86 8.52 17.26
CA ARG A 35 -1.25 8.83 15.97
C ARG A 35 -0.02 7.97 15.66
N GLU A 36 0.89 7.83 16.62
CA GLU A 36 2.10 7.03 16.47
C GLU A 36 1.80 5.53 16.21
N GLU A 37 0.80 4.95 16.89
CA GLU A 37 0.38 3.56 16.64
C GLU A 37 -0.13 3.38 15.21
N PHE A 38 -0.93 4.34 14.73
CA PHE A 38 -1.47 4.33 13.36
C PHE A 38 -0.38 4.54 12.31
N GLU A 39 0.53 5.49 12.53
CA GLU A 39 1.67 5.75 11.64
C GLU A 39 2.58 4.52 11.52
N ASN A 40 2.88 3.86 12.64
CA ASN A 40 3.63 2.60 12.64
C ASN A 40 2.91 1.50 11.87
N TYR A 41 1.60 1.32 12.11
CA TYR A 41 0.79 0.33 11.39
C TYR A 41 0.77 0.60 9.87
N MET A 42 0.60 1.86 9.48
CA MET A 42 0.64 2.28 8.07
C MET A 42 2.01 1.98 7.45
N GLN A 43 3.10 2.23 8.16
CA GLN A 43 4.45 1.91 7.73
C GLN A 43 4.66 0.40 7.54
N GLU A 44 4.08 -0.44 8.40
CA GLU A 44 4.10 -1.90 8.20
C GLU A 44 3.38 -2.32 6.92
N ARG A 45 2.25 -1.69 6.57
CA ARG A 45 1.53 -1.99 5.33
C ARG A 45 2.38 -1.64 4.10
N ILE A 46 3.05 -0.48 4.14
CA ILE A 46 4.00 -0.06 3.10
C ILE A 46 5.14 -1.08 2.96
N ASN A 47 5.73 -1.51 4.07
CA ASN A 47 6.81 -2.49 4.06
C ASN A 47 6.34 -3.84 3.49
N LYS A 48 5.11 -4.26 3.81
CA LYS A 48 4.53 -5.48 3.24
C LYS A 48 4.33 -5.37 1.73
N ILE A 49 3.87 -4.22 1.24
CA ILE A 49 3.75 -3.96 -0.21
C ILE A 49 5.12 -4.04 -0.88
N ARG A 50 6.15 -3.44 -0.26
CA ARG A 50 7.54 -3.52 -0.74
C ARG A 50 8.05 -4.95 -0.82
N GLU A 51 7.80 -5.77 0.20
CA GLU A 51 8.17 -7.18 0.20
C GLU A 51 7.49 -7.96 -0.93
N ILE A 52 6.18 -7.76 -1.12
CA ILE A 52 5.41 -8.46 -2.16
C ILE A 52 5.91 -8.07 -3.57
N LEU A 53 6.20 -6.78 -3.78
CA LEU A 53 6.61 -6.25 -5.08
C LEU A 53 8.13 -6.24 -5.31
N GLY A 54 8.94 -6.63 -4.32
CA GLY A 54 10.40 -6.59 -4.39
C GLY A 54 10.99 -5.18 -4.50
N LEU A 55 10.32 -4.17 -3.95
CA LEU A 55 10.70 -2.75 -4.07
C LEU A 55 11.52 -2.28 -2.85
N ARG A 56 12.43 -1.34 -3.07
CA ARG A 56 13.28 -0.77 -1.99
C ARG A 56 13.14 0.72 -1.78
N GLU A 57 12.54 1.43 -2.75
CA GLU A 57 12.46 2.89 -2.77
C GLU A 57 11.01 3.36 -2.81
N HIS A 58 10.80 4.66 -3.03
CA HIS A 58 9.50 5.25 -3.30
C HIS A 58 8.82 4.62 -4.52
N PHE A 59 7.51 4.41 -4.42
CA PHE A 59 6.78 3.71 -5.47
C PHE A 59 5.36 4.24 -5.66
N ARG A 60 4.88 4.11 -6.90
CA ARG A 60 3.53 4.47 -7.32
C ARG A 60 2.86 3.23 -7.88
N ILE A 61 1.64 2.96 -7.45
CA ILE A 61 0.86 1.81 -7.86
C ILE A 61 -0.32 2.27 -8.68
N PHE A 62 -0.42 1.71 -9.87
CA PHE A 62 -1.47 1.96 -10.84
C PHE A 62 -2.32 0.69 -11.02
N GLU A 63 -3.57 0.90 -11.36
CA GLU A 63 -4.47 -0.14 -11.86
C GLU A 63 -5.30 0.45 -12.99
N ASP A 64 -5.25 -0.17 -14.16
CA ASP A 64 -5.93 0.30 -15.38
C ASP A 64 -5.63 1.79 -15.65
N GLU A 65 -4.33 2.14 -15.66
CA GLU A 65 -3.79 3.50 -15.84
C GLU A 65 -4.16 4.50 -14.73
N LYS A 66 -4.92 4.09 -13.71
CA LYS A 66 -5.31 4.95 -12.59
C LYS A 66 -4.37 4.78 -11.40
N LEU A 67 -3.81 5.87 -10.90
CA LEU A 67 -3.05 5.85 -9.64
C LEU A 67 -3.97 5.48 -8.48
N ILE A 68 -3.64 4.39 -7.77
CA ILE A 68 -4.42 3.91 -6.62
C ILE A 68 -3.67 4.10 -5.30
N PHE A 69 -2.35 4.20 -5.32
CA PHE A 69 -1.53 4.36 -4.12
C PHE A 69 -0.14 4.90 -4.46
N GLU A 70 0.41 5.76 -3.60
CA GLU A 70 1.77 6.28 -3.71
C GLU A 70 2.38 6.45 -2.33
N VAL A 71 3.69 6.20 -2.24
CA VAL A 71 4.48 6.39 -1.02
C VAL A 71 5.82 6.95 -1.38
#